data_AF-A0A941P274-F1
#
_entry.id   AF-A0A941P274-F1
#
_cell.length_a   1.000
_cell.length_b   1.000
_cell.length_c   1.000
_cell.angle_alpha   90.00
_cell.angle_beta   90.00
_cell.angle_gamma   90.00
#
_symmetry.space_group_name_H-M   'P 1'
#
loop_
_entity.id
_entity.type
_entity.pdbx_description
1 polymer ?
#
loop_
_entity_poly.entity_id
_entity_poly.type
_entity_poly.pdbx_seq_one_letter_code
_entity_poly.pdbx_strand_id
1 'polypeptide(L)'
;MKVTELANQLGVSRQILYRHIKRGCPTDSLESAQEWRAKNLDITQTQQWRIDGNSGIKCQPSKPVHVNLEADRAYSDAEKKIIENTLARILPNLYFERVDWLAVALKEAGVPVTGNQVIEIQDTLLSMYMEEIIYGYLQSNSHFELPPLFKMRLDSEEHKAAIASIDRLLS
;
A
#
# COMPACT_ATOMS: atom_id res chain seq x y z
N MET A 1 -12.74 20.52 -26.15
CA MET A 1 -14.01 20.31 -25.40
C MET A 1 -14.25 21.41 -24.37
N LYS A 2 -15.48 21.58 -23.85
CA LYS A 2 -15.71 22.44 -22.69
C LYS A 2 -15.09 21.81 -21.43
N VAL A 3 -14.42 22.60 -20.60
CA VAL A 3 -13.73 22.15 -19.38
C VAL A 3 -14.67 21.40 -18.42
N THR A 4 -15.94 21.82 -18.36
CA THR A 4 -16.98 21.15 -17.56
C THR A 4 -17.28 19.73 -18.02
N GLU A 5 -17.39 19.50 -19.32
CA GLU A 5 -17.67 18.17 -19.89
C GLU A 5 -16.45 17.26 -19.74
N LEU A 6 -15.26 17.79 -20.02
CA LEU A 6 -14.02 17.06 -19.87
C LEU A 6 -13.78 16.65 -18.40
N ALA A 7 -14.09 17.52 -17.44
CA ALA A 7 -13.97 17.22 -16.01
C ALA A 7 -14.89 16.06 -15.59
N ASN A 8 -16.14 16.08 -16.06
CA ASN A 8 -17.12 15.04 -15.78
C ASN A 8 -16.69 13.70 -16.38
N GLN A 9 -16.24 13.69 -17.65
CA GLN A 9 -15.77 12.47 -18.31
C GLN A 9 -14.49 11.90 -17.70
N LEU A 10 -13.62 12.77 -17.17
CA LEU A 10 -12.40 12.38 -16.45
C LEU A 10 -12.63 12.03 -14.97
N GLY A 11 -13.87 12.07 -14.47
CA GLY A 11 -14.21 11.75 -13.08
C GLY A 11 -13.55 12.67 -12.05
N VAL A 12 -13.35 13.95 -12.35
CA VAL A 12 -12.72 14.91 -11.43
C VAL A 12 -13.48 16.22 -11.29
N SER A 13 -13.26 16.92 -10.17
CA SER A 13 -13.78 18.27 -10.02
C SER A 13 -13.15 19.25 -11.02
N ARG A 14 -13.92 20.25 -11.43
CA ARG A 14 -13.45 21.31 -12.35
C ARG A 14 -12.19 22.01 -11.85
N GLN A 15 -12.10 22.23 -10.53
CA GLN A 15 -10.94 22.86 -9.88
C GLN A 15 -9.66 22.01 -10.00
N ILE A 16 -9.79 20.68 -9.94
CA ILE A 16 -8.67 19.77 -10.19
C ILE A 16 -8.27 19.84 -11.67
N LEU A 17 -9.25 19.83 -12.59
CA LEU A 17 -8.95 19.94 -14.01
C LEU A 17 -8.23 21.26 -14.36
N TYR A 18 -8.63 22.40 -13.79
CA TYR A 18 -7.91 23.66 -13.98
C TYR A 18 -6.46 23.62 -13.47
N ARG A 19 -6.20 22.89 -12.37
CA ARG A 19 -4.83 22.65 -11.91
C ARG A 19 -4.03 21.79 -12.89
N HIS A 20 -4.65 20.77 -13.49
CA HIS A 20 -4.02 19.95 -14.52
C HIS A 20 -3.72 20.76 -15.79
N ILE A 21 -4.65 21.62 -16.22
CA ILE A 21 -4.46 22.52 -17.38
C ILE A 21 -3.27 23.45 -17.12
N LYS A 22 -3.15 24.03 -15.92
CA LYS A 22 -1.99 24.85 -15.53
C LYS A 22 -0.67 24.09 -15.57
N ARG A 23 -0.70 22.75 -15.48
CA ARG A 23 0.46 21.85 -15.60
C ARG A 23 0.67 21.31 -17.01
N GLY A 24 -0.12 21.73 -18.00
CA GLY A 24 0.02 21.31 -19.39
C GLY A 24 -0.91 20.17 -19.84
N CYS A 25 -1.96 19.87 -19.09
CA CYS A 25 -2.97 18.88 -19.52
C CYS A 25 -3.71 19.34 -20.79
N PRO A 26 -3.75 18.52 -21.85
CA PRO A 26 -4.53 18.81 -23.05
C PRO A 26 -6.04 18.89 -22.74
N THR A 27 -6.76 19.74 -23.48
CA THR A 27 -8.23 19.94 -23.35
C THR A 27 -9.01 19.74 -24.64
N ASP A 28 -8.28 19.37 -25.69
CA ASP A 28 -8.74 19.07 -27.04
C ASP A 28 -9.54 17.76 -27.07
N SER A 29 -9.01 16.67 -26.50
CA SER A 29 -9.65 15.36 -26.48
C SER A 29 -9.62 14.68 -25.10
N LEU A 30 -10.56 13.75 -24.87
CA LEU A 30 -10.59 12.92 -23.66
C LEU A 30 -9.37 11.99 -23.59
N GLU A 31 -9.02 11.34 -24.70
CA GLU A 31 -7.88 10.40 -24.79
C GLU A 31 -6.56 11.09 -24.45
N SER A 32 -6.30 12.26 -25.04
CA SER A 32 -5.07 13.02 -24.77
C SER A 32 -4.97 13.47 -23.30
N ALA A 33 -6.11 13.82 -22.69
CA ALA A 33 -6.15 14.16 -21.27
C ALA A 33 -5.94 12.93 -20.36
N GLN A 34 -6.43 11.76 -20.74
CA GLN A 34 -6.22 10.51 -20.01
C GLN A 34 -4.76 10.06 -20.09
N GLU A 35 -4.14 10.11 -21.27
CA GLU A 35 -2.72 9.78 -21.45
C GLU A 35 -1.81 10.73 -20.68
N TRP A 36 -2.10 12.03 -20.71
CA TRP A 36 -1.36 13.01 -19.92
C TRP A 36 -1.47 12.70 -18.42
N ARG A 37 -2.68 12.35 -17.94
CA ARG A 37 -2.91 11.98 -16.54
C ARG A 37 -2.18 10.71 -16.15
N ALA A 38 -2.14 9.68 -16.99
CA ALA A 38 -1.41 8.45 -16.73
C ALA A 38 0.11 8.68 -16.63
N LYS A 39 0.65 9.62 -17.40
CA LYS A 39 2.08 9.94 -17.41
C LYS A 39 2.52 10.92 -16.32
N ASN A 40 1.63 11.83 -15.91
CA ASN A 40 2.00 12.99 -15.08
C ASN A 40 1.36 13.00 -13.69
N LEU A 41 0.39 12.13 -13.41
CA LEU A 41 -0.15 12.00 -12.05
C LEU A 41 0.63 10.96 -11.28
N ASP A 42 1.01 11.36 -10.06
CA ASP A 42 1.48 10.44 -9.05
C ASP A 42 0.34 9.49 -8.67
N ILE A 43 0.55 8.21 -8.97
CA ILE A 43 -0.42 7.13 -8.80
C ILE A 43 -0.81 7.00 -7.32
N THR A 44 0.12 7.29 -6.40
CA THR A 44 -0.08 7.24 -4.94
C THR A 44 -1.00 8.34 -4.41
N GLN A 45 -1.21 9.41 -5.18
CA GLN A 45 -2.07 10.55 -4.82
C GLN A 45 -3.46 10.48 -5.47
N THR A 46 -3.70 9.46 -6.32
CA THR A 46 -5.01 9.26 -6.95
C THR A 46 -6.01 8.63 -5.97
N GLN A 47 -7.29 8.95 -6.14
CA GLN A 47 -8.37 8.61 -5.20
C GLN A 47 -8.49 7.12 -4.89
N GLN A 48 -8.01 6.26 -5.79
CA GLN A 48 -8.02 4.81 -5.66
C GLN A 48 -6.88 4.26 -4.77
N TRP A 49 -5.88 5.09 -4.45
CA TRP A 49 -4.69 4.73 -3.67
C TRP A 49 -4.51 5.58 -2.40
N ARG A 50 -5.44 6.47 -2.06
CA ARG A 50 -5.41 7.24 -0.81
C ARG A 50 -5.87 6.37 0.37
N ILE A 51 -5.08 6.35 1.45
CA ILE A 51 -5.38 5.61 2.69
C ILE A 51 -6.40 6.39 3.53
N ASP A 52 -6.29 7.72 3.51
CA ASP A 52 -7.32 8.62 3.94
C ASP A 52 -8.34 8.77 2.81
N GLY A 53 -9.64 8.60 3.08
CA GLY A 53 -10.65 9.01 2.11
C GLY A 53 -10.49 10.49 1.70
N ASN A 54 -11.39 11.02 0.87
CA ASN A 54 -11.37 12.42 0.40
C ASN A 54 -11.62 13.49 1.50
N SER A 55 -11.12 13.26 2.71
CA SER A 55 -10.94 14.24 3.77
C SER A 55 -9.63 14.99 3.47
N GLY A 56 -9.71 16.26 3.07
CA GLY A 56 -8.54 17.14 2.86
C GLY A 56 -7.74 17.46 4.13
N ILE A 57 -7.63 16.50 5.05
CA ILE A 57 -6.93 16.60 6.32
C ILE A 57 -5.57 15.97 6.08
N LYS A 58 -4.50 16.76 6.12
CA LYS A 58 -3.13 16.22 6.16
C LYS A 58 -3.11 15.13 7.23
N CYS A 59 -2.60 13.94 6.92
CA CYS A 59 -2.28 12.91 7.92
C CYS A 59 -1.46 13.57 9.03
N GLN A 60 -2.13 14.03 10.08
CA GLN A 60 -1.45 14.37 11.30
C GLN A 60 -1.06 13.04 11.92
N PRO A 61 0.14 12.93 12.52
CA PRO A 61 0.44 11.79 13.37
C PRO A 61 -0.72 11.69 14.35
N SER A 62 -1.46 10.58 14.28
CA SER A 62 -2.57 10.34 15.18
C SER A 62 -2.01 10.54 16.59
N LYS A 63 -2.62 11.45 17.36
CA LYS A 63 -2.36 11.49 18.80
C LYS A 63 -2.48 10.04 19.29
N PRO A 64 -1.53 9.54 20.10
CA PRO A 64 -1.56 8.17 20.55
C PRO A 64 -2.94 7.94 21.15
N VAL A 65 -3.75 7.15 20.45
CA VAL A 65 -5.02 6.71 20.99
C VAL A 65 -4.59 5.89 22.19
N HIS A 66 -4.89 6.39 23.39
CA HIS A 66 -4.91 5.53 24.56
C HIS A 66 -6.00 4.51 24.28
N VAL A 67 -5.61 3.41 23.66
CA VAL A 67 -6.44 2.23 23.54
C VAL A 67 -6.56 1.75 24.97
N ASN A 68 -7.69 2.03 25.62
CA ASN A 68 -8.11 1.22 26.76
C ASN A 68 -8.30 -0.18 26.19
N LEU A 69 -7.23 -0.97 26.24
CA LEU A 69 -7.31 -2.41 26.09
C LEU A 69 -8.14 -2.88 27.28
N GLU A 70 -9.46 -2.91 27.12
CA GLU A 70 -10.31 -3.77 27.92
C GLU A 70 -9.89 -5.21 27.58
N ALA A 71 -8.83 -5.65 28.24
CA ALA A 71 -8.12 -6.90 27.97
C ALA A 71 -8.94 -8.16 28.32
N ASP A 72 -10.19 -8.01 28.74
CA ASP A 72 -11.00 -9.10 29.33
C ASP A 72 -12.33 -9.39 28.61
N ARG A 73 -12.55 -8.82 27.42
CA ARG A 73 -13.65 -9.30 26.57
C ARG A 73 -13.28 -10.65 25.96
N ALA A 74 -13.90 -11.72 26.45
CA ALA A 74 -13.87 -13.00 25.75
C ALA A 74 -14.57 -12.87 24.40
N TYR A 75 -13.82 -13.00 23.31
CA TYR A 75 -14.38 -13.03 21.95
C TYR A 75 -15.26 -14.26 21.76
N SER A 76 -16.41 -14.07 21.10
CA SER A 76 -17.23 -15.17 20.60
C SER A 76 -16.50 -15.96 19.53
N ASP A 77 -16.89 -17.22 19.30
CA ASP A 77 -16.22 -18.07 18.32
C ASP A 77 -16.34 -17.53 16.88
N ALA A 78 -17.43 -16.83 16.56
CA ALA A 78 -17.57 -16.13 15.29
C ALA A 78 -16.56 -14.99 15.13
N GLU A 79 -16.31 -14.24 16.20
CA GLU A 79 -15.32 -13.15 16.20
C GLU A 79 -13.90 -13.70 16.13
N LYS A 80 -13.59 -14.77 16.86
CA LYS A 80 -12.29 -15.45 16.76
C LYS A 80 -11.99 -15.87 15.33
N LYS A 81 -12.96 -16.46 14.63
CA LYS A 81 -12.79 -16.85 13.21
C LYS A 81 -12.55 -15.67 12.28
N ILE A 82 -13.21 -14.53 12.52
CA ILE A 82 -12.98 -13.29 11.75
C ILE A 82 -11.58 -12.75 12.03
N ILE A 83 -11.18 -12.75 13.30
CA ILE A 83 -9.85 -12.31 13.74
C ILE A 83 -8.77 -13.21 13.13
N GLU A 84 -8.92 -14.53 13.19
CA GLU A 84 -8.02 -15.50 12.55
C GLU A 84 -7.88 -15.25 11.05
N ASN A 85 -8.98 -15.12 10.31
CA ASN A 85 -8.92 -14.84 8.87
C ASN A 85 -8.25 -13.48 8.56
N THR A 86 -8.50 -12.48 9.41
CA THR A 86 -7.87 -11.16 9.26
C THR A 86 -6.36 -11.26 9.46
N LEU A 87 -5.92 -11.97 10.49
CA LEU A 87 -4.51 -12.08 10.86
C LEU A 87 -3.74 -13.05 9.96
N ALA A 88 -4.34 -14.14 9.50
CA ALA A 88 -3.65 -15.14 8.67
C ALA A 88 -3.65 -14.83 7.16
N ARG A 89 -4.53 -13.94 6.69
CA ARG A 89 -4.72 -13.69 5.25
C ARG A 89 -4.75 -12.21 4.87
N ILE A 90 -5.57 -11.41 5.55
CA ILE A 90 -5.77 -10.00 5.16
C ILE A 90 -4.51 -9.18 5.47
N LEU A 91 -4.02 -9.22 6.71
CA LEU A 91 -2.82 -8.45 7.07
C LEU A 91 -1.58 -8.88 6.29
N PRO A 92 -1.30 -10.18 6.08
CA PRO A 92 -0.13 -10.56 5.31
C PRO A 92 -0.13 -10.02 3.88
N ASN A 93 -1.27 -10.12 3.20
CA ASN A 93 -1.40 -9.58 1.85
C ASN A 93 -1.31 -8.04 1.83
N LEU A 94 -1.88 -7.34 2.80
CA LEU A 94 -1.84 -5.86 2.78
C LEU A 94 -0.46 -5.29 3.12
N TYR A 95 0.21 -5.83 4.14
CA TYR A 95 1.43 -5.24 4.69
C TYR A 95 2.71 -5.84 4.11
N PHE A 96 2.70 -7.15 3.79
CA PHE A 96 3.92 -7.83 3.36
C PHE A 96 4.03 -7.93 1.83
N GLU A 97 2.94 -7.89 1.07
CA GLU A 97 2.97 -7.88 -0.41
C GLU A 97 3.58 -6.58 -0.99
N ARG A 98 3.34 -5.46 -0.31
CA ARG A 98 3.88 -4.15 -0.68
C ARG A 98 5.28 -4.03 -0.07
N VAL A 99 6.34 -4.12 -0.86
CA VAL A 99 7.72 -3.92 -0.35
C VAL A 99 8.22 -2.51 -0.66
N ASP A 100 7.51 -1.81 -1.54
CA ASP A 100 7.73 -0.42 -1.91
C ASP A 100 7.58 0.55 -0.73
N TRP A 101 6.63 0.31 0.18
CA TRP A 101 6.45 1.19 1.35
C TRP A 101 7.66 1.14 2.28
N LEU A 102 8.21 -0.05 2.54
CA LEU A 102 9.37 -0.22 3.41
C LEU A 102 10.60 0.42 2.75
N ALA A 103 10.79 0.21 1.45
CA ALA A 103 11.85 0.84 0.69
C ALA A 103 11.80 2.37 0.78
N VAL A 104 10.62 2.97 0.58
CA VAL A 104 10.43 4.43 0.67
C VAL A 104 10.67 4.94 2.08
N ALA A 105 10.15 4.27 3.10
CA ALA A 105 10.33 4.66 4.50
C ALA A 105 11.82 4.64 4.90
N LEU A 106 12.58 3.62 4.48
CA LEU A 106 14.01 3.52 4.73
C LEU A 106 14.80 4.61 4.01
N LYS A 107 14.43 4.92 2.75
CA LYS A 107 15.02 6.03 1.99
C LYS A 107 14.78 7.38 2.64
N GLU A 108 13.54 7.66 3.07
CA GLU A 108 13.18 8.91 3.76
C GLU A 108 13.89 9.07 5.10
N ALA A 109 14.11 7.96 5.81
CA ALA A 109 14.91 7.93 7.03
C ALA A 109 16.43 8.05 6.79
N GLY A 110 16.87 8.11 5.52
CA GLY A 110 18.28 8.22 5.14
C GLY A 110 19.09 6.94 5.36
N VAL A 111 18.43 5.78 5.45
CA VAL A 111 19.09 4.49 5.64
C VAL A 111 19.54 3.96 4.27
N PRO A 112 20.85 3.73 4.05
CA PRO A 112 21.33 3.17 2.78
C PRO A 112 21.02 1.68 2.73
N VAL A 113 20.09 1.30 1.85
CA VAL A 113 19.69 -0.11 1.62
C VAL A 113 19.60 -0.40 0.12
N THR A 114 19.77 -1.67 -0.24
CA THR A 114 19.50 -2.19 -1.60
C THR A 114 18.14 -2.89 -1.65
N GLY A 115 17.57 -3.08 -2.84
CA GLY A 115 16.29 -3.77 -3.01
C GLY A 115 16.30 -5.18 -2.45
N ASN A 116 17.42 -5.91 -2.59
CA ASN A 116 17.58 -7.23 -1.97
C ASN A 116 17.52 -7.16 -0.43
N GLN A 117 18.19 -6.17 0.17
CA GLN A 117 18.15 -5.97 1.63
C GLN A 117 16.74 -5.61 2.11
N VAL A 118 15.97 -4.82 1.34
CA VAL A 118 14.59 -4.51 1.69
C VAL A 118 13.71 -5.77 1.70
N ILE A 119 13.88 -6.66 0.71
CA ILE A 119 13.16 -7.94 0.69
C ILE A 119 13.56 -8.81 1.89
N GLU A 120 14.85 -8.91 2.21
CA GLU A 120 15.32 -9.68 3.37
C GLU A 120 14.75 -9.15 4.71
N ILE A 121 14.68 -7.82 4.87
CA ILE A 121 14.04 -7.20 6.04
C ILE A 121 12.55 -7.57 6.07
N GLN A 122 11.87 -7.51 4.92
CA GLN A 122 10.46 -7.85 4.81
C GLN A 122 10.19 -9.33 5.15
N ASP A 123 11.02 -10.25 4.67
CA ASP A 123 10.97 -11.69 4.99
C ASP A 123 11.09 -11.93 6.49
N THR A 124 12.02 -11.21 7.12
CA THR A 124 12.27 -11.31 8.57
C THR A 124 11.03 -10.83 9.34
N LEU A 125 10.46 -9.69 8.96
CA LEU A 125 9.27 -9.13 9.61
C LEU A 125 8.04 -10.04 9.44
N LEU A 126 7.83 -10.62 8.26
CA LEU A 126 6.75 -11.58 8.02
C LEU A 126 6.93 -12.84 8.89
N SER A 127 8.16 -13.35 8.99
CA SER A 127 8.46 -14.54 9.80
C SER A 127 8.16 -14.30 11.28
N MET A 128 8.62 -13.16 11.83
CA MET A 128 8.32 -12.77 13.21
C MET A 128 6.81 -12.57 13.44
N TYR A 129 6.12 -11.97 12.48
CA TYR A 129 4.67 -11.81 12.55
C TYR A 129 3.96 -13.16 12.60
N MET A 130 4.31 -14.10 11.71
CA MET A 130 3.71 -15.44 11.71
C MET A 130 3.98 -16.19 13.02
N GLU A 131 5.21 -16.10 13.54
CA GLU A 131 5.59 -16.73 14.81
C GLU A 131 4.72 -16.23 15.98
N GLU A 132 4.52 -14.91 16.06
CA GLU A 132 3.69 -14.28 17.10
C GLU A 132 2.21 -14.68 17.00
N ILE A 133 1.69 -14.89 15.78
CA ILE A 133 0.30 -15.34 15.61
C ILE A 133 0.14 -16.84 15.91
N ILE A 134 1.08 -17.67 15.48
CA ILE A 134 1.02 -19.13 15.66
C ILE A 134 1.26 -19.52 17.12
N TYR A 135 2.29 -18.95 17.75
CA TYR A 135 2.72 -19.34 19.10
C TYR A 135 2.32 -18.34 20.18
N GLY A 136 2.01 -17.09 19.81
CA GLY A 136 1.61 -16.03 20.73
C GLY A 136 0.10 -15.87 20.83
N TYR A 137 -0.43 -14.72 20.39
CA TYR A 137 -1.74 -14.18 20.78
C TYR A 137 -2.96 -15.06 20.46
N LEU A 138 -2.91 -15.82 19.37
CA LEU A 138 -4.06 -16.61 18.92
C LEU A 138 -3.89 -18.12 19.12
N GLN A 139 -2.66 -18.61 19.27
CA GLN A 139 -2.34 -20.05 19.32
C GLN A 139 -3.09 -20.87 18.25
N SER A 140 -3.25 -20.29 17.05
CA SER A 140 -4.07 -20.90 16.00
C SER A 140 -3.19 -21.75 15.08
N ASN A 141 -3.61 -22.98 14.79
CA ASN A 141 -3.01 -23.84 13.75
C ASN A 141 -3.47 -23.43 12.33
N SER A 142 -3.78 -22.15 12.13
CA SER A 142 -4.30 -21.65 10.86
C SER A 142 -3.25 -21.74 9.76
N HIS A 143 -3.69 -22.10 8.57
CA HIS A 143 -2.83 -22.08 7.39
C HIS A 143 -2.64 -20.63 6.93
N PHE A 144 -1.38 -20.19 6.85
CA PHE A 144 -1.04 -18.87 6.33
C PHE A 144 -0.92 -18.93 4.82
N GLU A 145 -1.58 -17.98 4.15
CA GLU A 145 -1.34 -17.74 2.74
C GLU A 145 -0.17 -16.78 2.60
N LEU A 146 1.00 -17.30 2.22
CA LEU A 146 2.15 -16.44 1.95
C LEU A 146 1.85 -15.50 0.76
N PRO A 147 2.22 -14.21 0.86
CA PRO A 147 2.04 -13.29 -0.26
C PRO A 147 2.87 -13.74 -1.49
N PRO A 148 2.47 -13.34 -2.71
CA PRO A 148 3.07 -13.85 -3.94
C PRO A 148 4.59 -13.72 -4.01
N LEU A 149 5.14 -12.60 -3.54
CA LEU A 149 6.58 -12.32 -3.55
C LEU A 149 7.38 -13.39 -2.78
N PHE A 150 6.88 -13.82 -1.62
CA PHE A 150 7.53 -14.81 -0.75
C PHE A 150 7.35 -16.25 -1.24
N LYS A 151 6.48 -16.46 -2.25
CA LYS A 151 6.31 -17.74 -2.95
C LYS A 151 7.21 -17.86 -4.18
N MET A 152 7.81 -16.76 -4.64
CA MET A 152 8.67 -16.76 -5.83
C MET A 152 9.99 -17.50 -5.53
N ARG A 153 10.54 -18.16 -6.55
CA ARG A 153 11.88 -18.72 -6.43
C ARG A 153 12.90 -17.58 -6.50
N LEU A 154 13.93 -17.64 -5.67
CA LEU A 154 14.97 -16.60 -5.59
C LEU A 154 15.69 -16.36 -6.93
N ASP A 155 15.83 -17.40 -7.74
CA ASP A 155 16.50 -17.37 -9.05
C ASP A 155 15.58 -16.97 -10.22
N SER A 156 14.28 -16.80 -9.97
CA SER A 156 13.29 -16.46 -10.99
C SER A 156 13.48 -15.06 -11.55
N GLU A 157 13.10 -14.88 -12.81
CA GLU A 157 13.15 -13.57 -13.48
C GLU A 157 12.17 -12.58 -12.85
N GLU A 158 11.04 -13.07 -12.33
CA GLU A 158 10.07 -12.26 -11.59
C GLU A 158 10.66 -11.70 -10.29
N HIS A 159 11.40 -12.51 -9.54
CA HIS A 159 12.06 -12.08 -8.30
C HIS A 159 13.16 -11.04 -8.58
N LYS A 160 13.99 -11.26 -9.61
CA LYS A 160 15.00 -10.28 -10.05
C LYS A 160 14.37 -8.97 -10.53
N ALA A 161 13.25 -9.03 -11.24
CA ALA A 161 12.53 -7.86 -11.68
C ALA A 161 11.95 -7.05 -10.50
N ALA A 162 11.48 -7.73 -9.45
CA ALA A 162 11.02 -7.09 -8.22
C ALA A 162 12.16 -6.34 -7.52
N ILE A 163 13.33 -6.98 -7.35
CA ILE A 163 14.53 -6.33 -6.79
C ILE A 163 14.91 -5.09 -7.61
N ALA A 164 15.00 -5.23 -8.93
CA ALA A 164 15.37 -4.11 -9.81
C ALA A 164 14.36 -2.95 -9.76
N SER A 165 13.08 -3.25 -9.56
CA SER A 165 12.06 -2.21 -9.37
C SER A 165 12.26 -1.46 -8.04
N ILE A 166 12.63 -2.16 -6.97
CA ILE A 166 12.89 -1.56 -5.66
C ILE A 166 14.18 -0.72 -5.72
N ASP A 167 15.24 -1.22 -6.35
CA ASP A 167 16.49 -0.47 -6.54
C ASP A 167 16.26 0.87 -7.25
N ARG A 168 15.36 0.90 -8.25
CA ARG A 168 14.95 2.15 -8.92
C ARG A 168 14.23 3.13 -8.00
N LEU A 169 13.47 2.64 -7.02
CA LEU A 169 12.79 3.49 -6.03
C LEU A 169 13.77 4.05 -5.00
N LEU A 170 14.81 3.29 -4.68
CA LEU A 170 15.86 3.67 -3.72
C LEU A 170 16.87 4.66 -4.30
N SER A 171 17.07 4.63 -5.63
CA SER A 171 17.91 5.59 -6.39
C SER A 171 17.34 7.01 -6.41
#